data_AF-A0A7V4ASU3-F1
#
_entry.id   AF-A0A7V4ASU3-F1
#
_cell.length_a   1.000
_cell.length_b   1.000
_cell.length_c   1.000
_cell.angle_alpha   90.00
_cell.angle_beta   90.00
_cell.angle_gamma   90.00
#
_symmetry.space_group_name_H-M   'P 1'
#
loop_
_entity.id
_entity.type
_entity.pdbx_description
1 polymer ?
#
loop_
_entity_poly.entity_id
_entity_poly.type
_entity_poly.pdbx_seq_one_letter_code
_entity_poly.pdbx_strand_id
1 'polypeptide(L)'
;MRKRVVLAAVALGAIIALPGQAVATAAVTLTNVIVTSSQSLERRDFADGVFYVVTGNRSAGFKVRNLAAPFAGWVERGDIVRIEGILQVESGSGEACVVTFGDITVSPFGKGHVRPLFMKTSDLGGQPVHEGSPDERPGVTRPAPRGPHNKGLLVSVAGEVTHVNHFNRFFYVDDGCGLDDGYGPPGVRVSCDYQDLSLGQTPISLPGLGDLVAVTGVSSSEVWQGEIIRLVKVRDENDIRIIRPSPLVTGSDPGAPAAFAAGSGRAFR
;
A
#
# COMPACT_ATOMS: atom_id res chain seq x y z
N MET A 1 22.12 20.94 -3.87
CA MET A 1 20.95 21.79 -4.20
C MET A 1 19.67 21.06 -3.79
N ARG A 2 18.98 21.52 -2.73
CA ARG A 2 17.68 20.96 -2.30
C ARG A 2 16.57 21.71 -3.05
N LYS A 3 15.91 21.07 -4.02
CA LYS A 3 14.73 21.65 -4.70
C LYS A 3 13.56 21.67 -3.70
N ARG A 4 13.18 22.87 -3.24
CA ARG A 4 11.97 23.11 -2.46
C ARG A 4 10.75 22.94 -3.38
N VAL A 5 9.77 22.16 -2.95
CA VAL A 5 8.42 22.18 -3.53
C VAL A 5 7.82 23.53 -3.16
N VAL A 6 7.46 24.35 -4.15
CA VAL A 6 6.82 25.66 -3.94
C VAL A 6 5.31 25.44 -3.94
N LEU A 7 4.66 25.65 -2.79
CA LEU A 7 3.21 25.80 -2.71
C LEU A 7 2.86 27.21 -3.20
N ALA A 8 2.12 27.32 -4.31
CA ALA A 8 1.48 28.56 -4.73
C ALA A 8 -0.03 28.37 -4.60
N ALA A 9 -0.68 29.15 -3.73
CA ALA A 9 -2.13 29.13 -3.57
C ALA A 9 -2.78 29.93 -4.71
N VAL A 10 -3.57 29.25 -5.54
CA VAL A 10 -4.44 29.87 -6.54
C VAL A 10 -5.86 29.87 -6.00
N ALA A 11 -6.50 31.03 -5.91
CA ALA A 11 -7.89 31.15 -5.47
C ALA A 11 -8.84 30.61 -6.57
N LEU A 12 -9.43 29.44 -6.33
CA LEU A 12 -10.52 28.90 -7.13
C LEU A 12 -11.83 29.02 -6.35
N GLY A 13 -12.89 29.43 -7.06
CA GLY A 13 -14.21 29.77 -6.53
C GLY A 13 -14.88 28.66 -5.73
N ALA A 14 -15.87 29.07 -4.93
CA ALA A 14 -16.55 28.28 -3.92
C ALA A 14 -16.86 26.83 -4.34
N ILE A 15 -16.23 25.89 -3.64
CA ILE A 15 -16.51 24.46 -3.78
C ILE A 15 -17.61 24.12 -2.79
N ILE A 16 -18.73 23.64 -3.35
CA ILE A 16 -19.83 23.07 -2.59
C ILE A 16 -19.30 21.79 -1.94
N ALA A 17 -19.13 21.80 -0.62
CA ALA A 17 -18.75 20.62 0.15
C ALA A 17 -19.88 19.58 0.07
N LEU A 18 -19.60 18.43 -0.55
CA LEU A 18 -20.49 17.27 -0.49
C LEU A 18 -20.43 16.64 0.92
N PRO A 19 -21.52 16.02 1.41
CA PRO A 19 -21.52 15.35 2.71
C PRO A 19 -20.45 14.25 2.76
N GLY A 20 -19.59 14.28 3.79
CA GLY A 20 -18.43 13.38 3.93
C GLY A 20 -17.12 13.91 3.36
N GLN A 21 -17.10 15.09 2.75
CA GLN A 21 -15.87 15.75 2.30
C GLN A 21 -15.13 16.42 3.46
N ALA A 22 -13.82 16.20 3.49
CA ALA A 22 -12.92 16.84 4.42
C ALA A 22 -12.80 18.34 4.18
N VAL A 23 -12.33 19.05 5.21
CA VAL A 23 -12.04 20.49 5.13
C VAL A 23 -11.06 20.73 3.99
N ALA A 24 -11.44 21.56 3.01
CA ALA A 24 -10.56 21.95 1.91
C ALA A 24 -9.41 22.80 2.47
N THR A 25 -8.17 22.33 2.36
CA THR A 25 -7.03 22.98 3.03
C THR A 25 -6.22 23.90 2.12
N ALA A 26 -6.01 23.54 0.84
CA ALA A 26 -5.31 24.43 -0.10
C ALA A 26 -5.43 23.98 -1.57
N ALA A 27 -5.41 24.93 -2.51
CA ALA A 27 -5.06 24.65 -3.89
C ALA A 27 -3.59 24.20 -3.97
N VAL A 28 -3.32 23.15 -4.76
CA VAL A 28 -2.00 22.54 -4.88
C VAL A 28 -1.70 22.20 -6.34
N THR A 29 -0.42 22.36 -6.70
CA THR A 29 0.14 21.83 -7.94
C THR A 29 1.21 20.79 -7.59
N LEU A 30 0.94 19.53 -7.89
CA LEU A 30 1.94 18.48 -7.87
C LEU A 30 2.68 18.47 -9.20
N THR A 31 4.00 18.52 -9.18
CA THR A 31 4.84 18.44 -10.39
C THR A 31 5.85 17.31 -10.26
N ASN A 32 6.16 16.65 -11.38
CA ASN A 32 7.14 15.57 -11.45
C ASN A 32 6.84 14.44 -10.43
N VAL A 33 5.56 14.15 -10.23
CA VAL A 33 5.12 12.99 -9.44
C VAL A 33 4.92 11.80 -10.36
N ILE A 34 5.18 10.60 -9.85
CA ILE A 34 5.16 9.37 -10.61
C ILE A 34 3.91 8.58 -10.23
N VAL A 35 3.13 8.17 -11.22
CA VAL A 35 1.94 7.34 -11.04
C VAL A 35 2.34 5.95 -10.57
N THR A 36 1.77 5.52 -9.44
CA THR A 36 2.03 4.18 -8.87
C THR A 36 0.87 3.23 -9.06
N SER A 37 -0.29 3.71 -9.51
CA SER A 37 -1.43 2.89 -9.88
C SER A 37 -2.13 3.43 -11.14
N SER A 38 -2.48 2.56 -12.07
CA SER A 38 -3.08 2.92 -13.35
C SER A 38 -4.56 3.27 -13.23
N GLN A 39 -4.96 4.21 -14.09
CA GLN A 39 -6.34 4.52 -14.43
C GLN A 39 -6.41 4.73 -15.95
N SER A 40 -6.77 3.67 -16.68
CA SER A 40 -6.92 3.60 -18.14
C SER A 40 -8.21 2.90 -18.57
N LEU A 41 -8.50 2.87 -19.87
CA LEU A 41 -9.62 2.12 -20.44
C LEU A 41 -9.49 0.61 -20.23
N GLU A 42 -8.25 0.12 -20.21
CA GLU A 42 -7.94 -1.31 -20.14
C GLU A 42 -7.65 -1.74 -18.71
N ARG A 43 -7.36 -0.79 -17.82
CA ARG A 43 -6.85 -1.09 -16.50
C ARG A 43 -7.21 -0.02 -15.47
N ARG A 44 -7.90 -0.44 -14.43
CA ARG A 44 -8.12 0.36 -13.21
C ARG A 44 -7.57 -0.41 -12.03
N ASP A 45 -6.56 0.14 -11.37
CA ASP A 45 -6.01 -0.50 -10.17
C ASP A 45 -6.89 -0.25 -8.94
N PHE A 46 -7.72 0.80 -8.98
CA PHE A 46 -8.66 1.19 -7.93
C PHE A 46 -9.99 1.69 -8.56
N ALA A 47 -10.89 2.20 -7.72
CA ALA A 47 -12.18 2.75 -8.17
C ALA A 47 -12.03 3.83 -9.27
N ASP A 48 -13.07 3.99 -10.08
CA ASP A 48 -13.05 4.95 -11.19
C ASP A 48 -12.68 6.38 -10.74
N GLY A 49 -11.79 7.02 -11.50
CA GLY A 49 -11.23 8.33 -11.19
C GLY A 49 -10.26 8.35 -9.99
N VAL A 50 -9.90 7.20 -9.40
CA VAL A 50 -8.97 7.13 -8.27
C VAL A 50 -7.65 6.47 -8.69
N PHE A 51 -6.54 7.15 -8.42
CA PHE A 51 -5.20 6.59 -8.57
C PHE A 51 -4.25 7.18 -7.53
N TYR A 52 -3.02 6.68 -7.49
CA TYR A 52 -1.98 7.10 -6.55
C TYR A 52 -0.74 7.58 -7.30
N VAL A 53 -0.12 8.60 -6.73
CA VAL A 53 1.15 9.14 -7.20
C VAL A 53 2.13 9.26 -6.04
N VAL A 54 3.42 9.22 -6.36
CA VAL A 54 4.50 9.42 -5.40
C VAL A 54 5.47 10.48 -5.90
N THR A 55 6.08 11.25 -5.00
CA THR A 55 7.19 12.13 -5.38
C THR A 55 8.38 11.30 -5.87
N GLY A 56 9.19 11.83 -6.81
CA GLY A 56 10.32 11.08 -7.39
C GLY A 56 11.38 10.62 -6.37
N ASN A 57 11.47 11.28 -5.21
CA ASN A 57 12.34 10.88 -4.10
C ASN A 57 11.64 9.96 -3.07
N ARG A 58 10.36 9.60 -3.29
CA ARG A 58 9.53 8.75 -2.42
C ARG A 58 9.32 9.30 -1.01
N SER A 59 9.36 10.61 -0.84
CA SER A 59 9.12 11.25 0.48
C SER A 59 7.65 11.48 0.78
N ALA A 60 6.77 11.48 -0.24
CA ALA A 60 5.33 11.66 -0.06
C ALA A 60 4.57 10.92 -1.16
N GLY A 61 3.41 10.39 -0.78
CA GLY A 61 2.46 9.76 -1.67
C GLY A 61 1.11 10.44 -1.54
N PHE A 62 0.35 10.47 -2.62
CA PHE A 62 -0.94 11.13 -2.68
C PHE A 62 -1.93 10.20 -3.36
N LYS A 63 -3.10 10.08 -2.75
CA LYS A 63 -4.30 9.67 -3.47
C LYS A 63 -4.70 10.82 -4.40
N VAL A 64 -5.16 10.50 -5.58
CA VAL A 64 -5.71 11.47 -6.53
C VAL A 64 -7.12 11.02 -6.84
N ARG A 65 -8.08 11.94 -6.68
CA ARG A 65 -9.46 11.74 -7.11
C ARG A 65 -9.76 12.74 -8.21
N ASN A 66 -9.88 12.25 -9.43
CA ASN A 66 -10.35 13.05 -10.55
C ASN A 66 -11.88 12.95 -10.64
N LEU A 67 -12.54 14.08 -10.47
CA LEU A 67 -14.00 14.21 -10.53
C LEU A 67 -14.49 14.68 -11.90
N ALA A 68 -13.60 14.87 -12.88
CA ALA A 68 -13.99 15.14 -14.26
C ALA A 68 -14.66 13.91 -14.86
N ALA A 69 -15.91 14.05 -15.29
CA ALA A 69 -16.67 13.01 -15.98
C ALA A 69 -16.91 13.40 -17.45
N PRO A 70 -16.68 12.48 -18.41
CA PRO A 70 -15.93 11.23 -18.26
C PRO A 70 -14.46 11.51 -17.97
N PHE A 71 -13.78 10.61 -17.26
CA PHE A 71 -12.36 10.74 -17.00
C PHE A 71 -11.58 10.79 -18.33
N ALA A 72 -11.04 11.96 -18.67
CA ALA A 72 -10.32 12.19 -19.93
C ALA A 72 -8.80 12.01 -19.80
N GLY A 73 -8.28 11.85 -18.58
CA GLY A 73 -6.85 11.89 -18.29
C GLY A 73 -6.24 10.52 -17.99
N TRP A 74 -6.16 9.62 -18.97
CA TRP A 74 -5.56 8.29 -18.77
C TRP A 74 -4.13 8.36 -18.23
N VAL A 75 -3.88 7.59 -17.19
CA VAL A 75 -2.57 7.50 -16.54
C VAL A 75 -2.21 6.04 -16.30
N GLU A 76 -0.97 5.70 -16.58
CA GLU A 76 -0.42 4.37 -16.36
C GLU A 76 0.68 4.41 -15.30
N ARG A 77 0.88 3.30 -14.60
CA ARG A 77 2.03 3.14 -13.69
C ARG A 77 3.32 3.58 -14.38
N GLY A 78 4.09 4.38 -13.66
CA GLY A 78 5.33 4.98 -14.14
C GLY A 78 5.16 6.29 -14.90
N ASP A 79 3.95 6.75 -15.24
CA ASP A 79 3.80 8.09 -15.83
C ASP A 79 4.30 9.17 -14.88
N ILE A 80 5.03 10.14 -15.43
CA ILE A 80 5.38 11.36 -14.72
C ILE A 80 4.31 12.40 -15.05
N VAL A 81 3.63 12.93 -14.04
CA VAL A 81 2.49 13.82 -14.25
C VAL A 81 2.63 15.15 -13.50
N ARG A 82 1.90 16.15 -14.00
CA ARG A 82 1.54 17.36 -13.28
C ARG A 82 0.04 17.32 -13.00
N ILE A 83 -0.33 17.58 -11.75
CA ILE A 83 -1.70 17.57 -11.26
C ILE A 83 -1.97 18.89 -10.58
N GLU A 84 -3.04 19.56 -10.99
CA GLU A 84 -3.58 20.73 -10.31
C GLU A 84 -4.89 20.34 -9.65
N GLY A 85 -5.08 20.74 -8.40
CA GLY A 85 -6.27 20.37 -7.66
C GLY A 85 -6.26 20.98 -6.27
N ILE A 86 -7.04 20.38 -5.38
CA ILE A 86 -7.18 20.81 -4.00
C ILE A 86 -6.78 19.68 -3.10
N LEU A 87 -5.86 19.97 -2.20
CA LEU A 87 -5.44 19.05 -1.17
C LEU A 87 -6.55 18.94 -0.13
N GLN A 88 -6.88 17.70 0.19
CA GLN A 88 -7.81 17.29 1.22
C GLN A 88 -7.21 16.11 1.98
N VAL A 89 -7.72 15.84 3.17
CA VAL A 89 -7.41 14.64 3.93
C VAL A 89 -8.62 13.73 3.83
N GLU A 90 -8.51 12.55 3.22
CA GLU A 90 -9.69 11.71 3.03
C GLU A 90 -10.31 11.28 4.37
N SER A 91 -11.61 11.54 4.53
CA SER A 91 -12.35 11.09 5.70
C SER A 91 -12.32 9.57 5.80
N GLY A 92 -12.04 9.05 6.99
CA GLY A 92 -11.89 7.61 7.26
C GLY A 92 -10.45 7.11 7.07
N SER A 93 -9.87 7.25 5.88
CA SER A 93 -8.49 6.75 5.66
C SER A 93 -7.43 7.69 6.22
N GLY A 94 -7.69 8.99 6.32
CA GLY A 94 -6.67 9.97 6.70
C GLY A 94 -5.58 10.17 5.65
N GLU A 95 -5.76 9.64 4.44
CA GLU A 95 -4.80 9.78 3.34
C GLU A 95 -4.79 11.21 2.79
N ALA A 96 -3.61 11.73 2.44
CA ALA A 96 -3.53 12.96 1.65
C ALA A 96 -4.11 12.70 0.24
N CYS A 97 -5.17 13.43 -0.09
CA CYS A 97 -5.93 13.29 -1.32
C CYS A 97 -5.92 14.61 -2.10
N VAL A 98 -5.52 14.56 -3.36
CA VAL A 98 -5.69 15.69 -4.28
C VAL A 98 -6.95 15.46 -5.09
N VAL A 99 -7.95 16.32 -4.87
CA VAL A 99 -9.17 16.35 -5.68
C VAL A 99 -8.94 17.28 -6.87
N THR A 100 -9.11 16.77 -8.08
CA THR A 100 -8.97 17.54 -9.31
C THR A 100 -10.24 17.43 -10.16
N PHE A 101 -10.50 18.48 -10.93
CA PHE A 101 -11.62 18.60 -11.85
C PHE A 101 -11.17 18.83 -13.29
N GLY A 102 -9.85 18.87 -13.53
CA GLY A 102 -9.25 19.20 -14.82
C GLY A 102 -8.40 18.07 -15.37
N ASP A 103 -7.81 18.33 -16.54
CA ASP A 103 -6.94 17.37 -17.20
C ASP A 103 -5.64 17.16 -16.43
N ILE A 104 -5.19 15.90 -16.40
CA ILE A 104 -3.89 15.53 -15.86
C ILE A 104 -2.88 15.67 -16.98
N THR A 105 -1.85 16.49 -16.78
CA THR A 105 -0.80 16.64 -17.79
C THR A 105 0.23 15.53 -17.60
N VAL A 106 0.25 14.57 -18.53
CA VAL A 106 1.29 13.54 -18.59
C VAL A 106 2.52 14.10 -19.29
N SER A 107 3.70 13.89 -18.70
CA SER A 107 4.98 14.30 -19.27
C SER A 107 5.25 13.54 -20.58
N PRO A 108 5.59 14.23 -21.67
CA PRO A 108 5.97 13.56 -22.92
C PRO A 108 7.39 12.97 -22.85
N PHE A 109 8.17 13.29 -21.82
CA PHE A 109 9.61 13.00 -21.75
C PHE A 109 9.98 11.73 -20.95
N GLY A 110 9.11 10.73 -20.95
CA GLY A 110 9.42 9.37 -20.49
C GLY A 110 8.75 8.97 -19.16
N LYS A 111 8.91 7.69 -18.81
CA LYS A 111 8.35 7.07 -17.60
C LYS A 111 9.34 7.17 -16.43
N GLY A 112 8.83 7.42 -15.24
CA GLY A 112 9.52 7.25 -13.98
C GLY A 112 9.46 5.79 -13.50
N HIS A 113 10.44 5.38 -12.70
CA HIS A 113 10.45 4.08 -12.04
C HIS A 113 10.45 4.25 -10.53
N VAL A 114 9.46 3.65 -9.86
CA VAL A 114 9.34 3.69 -8.39
C VAL A 114 9.59 2.30 -7.84
N ARG A 115 10.68 2.13 -7.10
CA ARG A 115 10.86 0.93 -6.26
C ARG A 115 10.01 1.06 -5.00
N PRO A 116 9.20 0.06 -4.63
CA PRO A 116 8.52 0.04 -3.35
C PRO A 116 9.50 0.22 -2.18
N LEU A 117 9.06 0.88 -1.12
CA LEU A 117 9.82 0.96 0.13
C LEU A 117 9.52 -0.28 0.97
N PHE A 118 10.53 -1.11 1.20
CA PHE A 118 10.38 -2.22 2.14
C PHE A 118 10.31 -1.68 3.57
N MET A 119 9.33 -2.13 4.35
CA MET A 119 9.16 -1.72 5.74
C MET A 119 8.59 -2.84 6.60
N LYS A 120 8.78 -2.72 7.91
CA LYS A 120 8.10 -3.58 8.88
C LYS A 120 6.62 -3.27 8.91
N THR A 121 5.81 -4.27 9.22
CA THR A 121 4.36 -4.09 9.35
C THR A 121 4.02 -3.03 10.40
N SER A 122 4.81 -2.97 11.49
CA SER A 122 4.62 -2.03 12.59
C SER A 122 4.85 -0.56 12.21
N ASP A 123 5.63 -0.28 11.16
CA ASP A 123 5.94 1.07 10.67
C ASP A 123 4.89 1.60 9.68
N LEU A 124 3.93 0.77 9.22
CA LEU A 124 2.89 1.20 8.29
C LEU A 124 1.92 2.21 8.91
N GLY A 125 1.41 3.10 8.06
CA GLY A 125 0.49 4.19 8.42
C GLY A 125 1.17 5.37 9.11
N GLY A 126 2.08 5.08 10.04
CA GLY A 126 2.93 6.05 10.71
C GLY A 126 2.20 6.96 11.71
N GLN A 127 2.97 7.85 12.32
CA GLN A 127 2.50 8.89 13.24
C GLN A 127 1.60 9.94 12.54
N PRO A 128 0.74 10.66 13.28
CA PRO A 128 0.05 11.82 12.75
C PRO A 128 1.05 12.90 12.31
N VAL A 129 0.64 13.75 11.37
CA VAL A 129 1.41 14.91 10.92
C VAL A 129 0.61 16.16 11.19
N HIS A 130 1.27 17.18 11.76
CA HIS A 130 0.65 18.43 12.18
C HIS A 130 -0.53 18.21 13.16
N GLU A 131 -0.34 17.31 14.12
CA GLU A 131 -1.32 17.00 15.17
C GLU A 131 -1.80 18.28 15.88
N GLY A 132 -3.12 18.43 16.01
CA GLY A 132 -3.75 19.61 16.60
C GLY A 132 -3.80 20.84 15.71
N SER A 133 -3.46 20.73 14.42
CA SER A 133 -3.58 21.81 13.44
C SER A 133 -4.76 21.61 12.47
N PRO A 134 -5.24 22.66 11.79
CA PRO A 134 -6.25 22.51 10.73
C PRO A 134 -5.82 21.62 9.56
N ASP A 135 -4.50 21.43 9.37
CA ASP A 135 -3.91 20.60 8.31
C ASP A 135 -3.46 19.23 8.83
N GLU A 136 -4.04 18.77 9.95
CA GLU A 136 -3.73 17.48 10.54
C GLU A 136 -4.00 16.34 9.55
N ARG A 137 -3.01 15.45 9.44
CA ARG A 137 -3.15 14.17 8.77
C ARG A 137 -3.04 13.08 9.82
N PRO A 138 -4.15 12.40 10.15
CA PRO A 138 -4.13 11.45 11.24
C PRO A 138 -3.24 10.25 10.88
N GLY A 139 -2.51 9.76 11.87
CA GLY A 139 -1.72 8.53 11.77
C GLY A 139 -2.61 7.30 11.88
N VAL A 140 -2.00 6.15 12.18
CA VAL A 140 -2.74 5.00 12.74
C VAL A 140 -2.86 5.18 14.24
N THR A 141 -3.99 4.79 14.81
CA THR A 141 -4.24 4.89 16.26
C THR A 141 -4.15 3.54 16.95
N ARG A 142 -4.37 2.43 16.21
CA ARG A 142 -4.27 1.08 16.74
C ARG A 142 -3.53 0.09 15.80
N PRO A 143 -2.60 -0.70 16.36
CA PRO A 143 -1.84 -0.43 17.58
C PRO A 143 -1.05 0.89 17.45
N ALA A 144 -0.51 1.40 18.55
CA ALA A 144 0.17 2.71 18.58
C ALA A 144 1.14 2.91 17.38
N PRO A 145 1.13 4.09 16.75
CA PRO A 145 1.88 4.33 15.52
C PRO A 145 3.39 4.23 15.76
N ARG A 146 4.13 3.83 14.72
CA ARG A 146 5.60 3.86 14.69
C ARG A 146 6.08 4.41 13.37
N GLY A 147 7.26 5.04 13.37
CA GLY A 147 7.87 5.56 12.17
C GLY A 147 7.15 6.80 11.57
N PRO A 148 7.66 7.29 10.43
CA PRO A 148 7.12 8.46 9.76
C PRO A 148 5.79 8.15 9.07
N HIS A 149 4.96 9.19 8.90
CA HIS A 149 3.74 9.10 8.12
C HIS A 149 4.04 8.69 6.67
N ASN A 150 3.47 7.56 6.24
CA ASN A 150 3.77 6.95 4.95
C ASN A 150 2.53 6.58 4.13
N LYS A 151 1.34 7.03 4.55
CA LYS A 151 0.09 6.83 3.80
C LYS A 151 0.22 7.40 2.39
N GLY A 152 -0.28 6.68 1.39
CA GLY A 152 -0.17 6.97 -0.03
C GLY A 152 1.14 6.52 -0.69
N LEU A 153 2.16 6.08 0.06
CA LEU A 153 3.41 5.57 -0.53
C LEU A 153 3.25 4.16 -1.09
N LEU A 154 3.99 3.86 -2.17
CA LEU A 154 4.20 2.50 -2.64
C LEU A 154 5.20 1.78 -1.72
N VAL A 155 4.73 0.75 -1.02
CA VAL A 155 5.47 0.01 0.00
C VAL A 155 5.51 -1.47 -0.33
N SER A 156 6.44 -2.18 0.30
CA SER A 156 6.41 -3.63 0.35
C SER A 156 6.59 -4.13 1.78
N VAL A 157 5.83 -5.15 2.15
CA VAL A 157 5.94 -5.87 3.42
C VAL A 157 6.05 -7.36 3.12
N ALA A 158 6.61 -8.12 4.04
CA ALA A 158 6.65 -9.57 3.94
C ALA A 158 6.36 -10.20 5.30
N GLY A 159 5.72 -11.37 5.29
CA GLY A 159 5.33 -12.07 6.51
C GLY A 159 4.51 -13.31 6.21
N GLU A 160 4.01 -13.94 7.25
CA GLU A 160 3.11 -15.08 7.18
C GLU A 160 1.65 -14.62 7.07
N VAL A 161 0.85 -15.30 6.26
CA VAL A 161 -0.59 -15.07 6.17
C VAL A 161 -1.29 -15.65 7.40
N THR A 162 -1.82 -14.79 8.26
CA THR A 162 -2.44 -15.18 9.54
C THR A 162 -3.96 -15.28 9.49
N HIS A 163 -4.59 -14.74 8.45
CA HIS A 163 -6.03 -14.81 8.23
C HIS A 163 -6.37 -14.55 6.77
N VAL A 164 -7.43 -15.18 6.27
CA VAL A 164 -7.95 -14.95 4.91
C VAL A 164 -9.47 -14.83 4.97
N ASN A 165 -10.00 -13.75 4.41
CA ASN A 165 -11.43 -13.52 4.28
C ASN A 165 -11.80 -13.44 2.78
N HIS A 166 -12.34 -14.54 2.25
CA HIS A 166 -12.73 -14.62 0.84
C HIS A 166 -13.96 -13.77 0.50
N PHE A 167 -14.84 -13.52 1.47
CA PHE A 167 -16.07 -12.75 1.26
C PHE A 167 -15.79 -11.25 1.10
N ASN A 168 -15.01 -10.70 2.04
CA ASN A 168 -14.59 -9.29 2.04
C ASN A 168 -13.26 -9.06 1.29
N ARG A 169 -12.70 -10.11 0.68
CA ARG A 169 -11.54 -10.03 -0.22
C ARG A 169 -10.31 -9.37 0.42
N PHE A 170 -9.94 -9.82 1.62
CA PHE A 170 -8.73 -9.39 2.30
C PHE A 170 -8.03 -10.55 3.01
N PHE A 171 -6.79 -10.34 3.42
CA PHE A 171 -6.05 -11.25 4.29
C PHE A 171 -5.16 -10.45 5.25
N TYR A 172 -4.61 -11.08 6.28
CA TYR A 172 -3.64 -10.47 7.19
C TYR A 172 -2.24 -11.03 6.94
N VAL A 173 -1.23 -10.19 7.08
CA VAL A 173 0.18 -10.55 7.02
C VAL A 173 0.89 -10.12 8.30
N ASP A 174 1.54 -11.05 8.98
CA ASP A 174 2.36 -10.78 10.17
C ASP A 174 3.84 -11.07 9.90
N ASP A 175 4.69 -10.09 10.16
CA ASP A 175 6.15 -10.21 10.07
C ASP A 175 6.79 -10.61 11.42
N GLY A 176 5.96 -11.06 12.37
CA GLY A 176 6.34 -11.40 13.73
C GLY A 176 6.22 -10.23 14.71
N CYS A 177 5.69 -9.09 14.28
CA CYS A 177 5.40 -7.96 15.16
C CYS A 177 4.13 -8.20 16.00
N GLY A 178 3.25 -9.12 15.62
CA GLY A 178 2.07 -9.48 16.40
C GLY A 178 1.11 -8.31 16.61
N LEU A 179 0.92 -7.48 15.57
CA LEU A 179 0.06 -6.29 15.66
C LEU A 179 -1.39 -6.68 15.88
N ASP A 180 -2.03 -6.11 16.90
CA ASP A 180 -3.46 -6.28 17.16
C ASP A 180 -4.22 -4.97 16.87
N ASP A 181 -5.01 -5.00 15.80
CA ASP A 181 -5.91 -3.93 15.40
C ASP A 181 -7.33 -4.06 15.97
N GLY A 182 -7.58 -5.10 16.77
CA GLY A 182 -8.86 -5.42 17.37
C GLY A 182 -9.78 -6.29 16.53
N TYR A 183 -9.37 -6.69 15.33
CA TYR A 183 -10.13 -7.66 14.50
C TYR A 183 -9.92 -9.11 14.98
N GLY A 184 -8.78 -9.41 15.61
CA GLY A 184 -8.47 -10.71 16.22
C GLY A 184 -7.20 -11.37 15.70
N PRO A 185 -7.03 -11.55 14.37
CA PRO A 185 -5.79 -12.06 13.78
C PRO A 185 -4.64 -11.04 13.89
N PRO A 186 -3.40 -11.49 14.18
CA PRO A 186 -2.26 -10.58 14.24
C PRO A 186 -1.81 -10.15 12.84
N GLY A 187 -1.24 -8.95 12.74
CA GLY A 187 -0.56 -8.46 11.54
C GLY A 187 -1.22 -7.22 10.93
N VAL A 188 -1.02 -7.04 9.63
CA VAL A 188 -1.60 -5.94 8.86
C VAL A 188 -2.56 -6.49 7.82
N ARG A 189 -3.73 -5.85 7.72
CA ARG A 189 -4.71 -6.16 6.69
C ARG A 189 -4.21 -5.74 5.31
N VAL A 190 -4.40 -6.64 4.34
CA VAL A 190 -4.13 -6.44 2.93
C VAL A 190 -5.45 -6.55 2.17
N SER A 191 -5.89 -5.43 1.58
CA SER A 191 -7.17 -5.35 0.86
C SER A 191 -7.00 -5.63 -0.63
N CYS A 192 -7.85 -6.51 -1.15
CA CYS A 192 -7.88 -6.96 -2.55
C CYS A 192 -9.25 -6.72 -3.20
N ASP A 193 -10.05 -5.79 -2.66
CA ASP A 193 -11.45 -5.55 -2.99
C ASP A 193 -11.69 -4.41 -4.00
N TYR A 194 -10.63 -3.75 -4.48
CA TYR A 194 -10.74 -2.54 -5.31
C TYR A 194 -10.79 -2.76 -6.83
N GLN A 195 -10.79 -4.01 -7.30
CA GLN A 195 -10.79 -4.28 -8.73
C GLN A 195 -12.14 -3.97 -9.37
N ASP A 196 -12.09 -3.27 -10.50
CA ASP A 196 -13.25 -3.02 -11.33
C ASP A 196 -13.49 -4.20 -12.27
N LEU A 197 -14.24 -5.19 -11.79
CA LEU A 197 -14.58 -6.38 -12.56
C LEU A 197 -15.41 -6.05 -13.82
N SER A 198 -15.97 -4.85 -13.95
CA SER A 198 -16.73 -4.44 -15.14
C SER A 198 -15.83 -4.23 -16.37
N LEU A 199 -14.52 -4.08 -16.17
CA LEU A 199 -13.52 -4.01 -17.24
C LEU A 199 -12.93 -5.38 -17.60
N GLY A 200 -13.52 -6.47 -17.12
CA GLY A 200 -13.02 -7.83 -17.37
C GLY A 200 -11.74 -8.18 -16.59
N GLN A 201 -11.40 -7.40 -15.56
CA GLN A 201 -10.31 -7.75 -14.65
C GLN A 201 -10.63 -9.03 -13.88
N THR A 202 -9.64 -9.91 -13.73
CA THR A 202 -9.77 -11.10 -12.91
C THR A 202 -9.66 -10.76 -11.43
N PRO A 203 -10.54 -11.33 -10.57
CA PRO A 203 -10.41 -11.21 -9.13
C PRO A 203 -9.03 -11.64 -8.63
N ILE A 204 -8.36 -10.83 -7.80
CA ILE A 204 -7.07 -11.17 -7.17
C ILE A 204 -7.16 -12.52 -6.45
N SER A 205 -6.27 -13.44 -6.76
CA SER A 205 -6.19 -14.69 -6.00
C SER A 205 -5.63 -14.42 -4.60
N LEU A 206 -6.36 -14.80 -3.55
CA LEU A 206 -5.88 -14.65 -2.18
C LEU A 206 -4.90 -15.80 -1.85
N PRO A 207 -3.82 -15.53 -1.10
CA PRO A 207 -2.92 -16.58 -0.62
C PRO A 207 -3.60 -17.49 0.41
N GLY A 208 -2.99 -18.65 0.69
CA GLY A 208 -3.43 -19.58 1.71
C GLY A 208 -3.00 -19.16 3.11
N LEU A 209 -3.75 -19.60 4.13
CA LEU A 209 -3.34 -19.46 5.52
C LEU A 209 -1.98 -20.15 5.77
N GLY A 210 -1.05 -19.46 6.42
CA GLY A 210 0.31 -19.95 6.68
C GLY A 210 1.30 -19.75 5.53
N ASP A 211 0.86 -19.24 4.36
CA ASP A 211 1.79 -18.90 3.29
C ASP A 211 2.72 -17.76 3.72
N LEU A 212 4.01 -17.88 3.43
CA LEU A 212 4.93 -16.75 3.48
C LEU A 212 4.73 -15.92 2.21
N VAL A 213 4.48 -14.63 2.35
CA VAL A 213 4.20 -13.73 1.23
C VAL A 213 5.06 -12.47 1.30
N ALA A 214 5.39 -11.92 0.13
CA ALA A 214 5.78 -10.52 -0.03
C ALA A 214 4.64 -9.79 -0.74
N VAL A 215 4.16 -8.72 -0.13
CA VAL A 215 3.07 -7.88 -0.65
C VAL A 215 3.65 -6.53 -1.03
N THR A 216 3.34 -6.05 -2.23
CA THR A 216 3.58 -4.68 -2.68
C THR A 216 2.25 -3.97 -2.79
N GLY A 217 2.15 -2.73 -2.35
CA GLY A 217 0.90 -2.00 -2.44
C GLY A 217 1.02 -0.58 -1.93
N VAL A 218 -0.11 0.10 -1.84
CA VAL A 218 -0.19 1.44 -1.25
C VAL A 218 -0.38 1.31 0.25
N SER A 219 0.49 1.94 1.04
CA SER A 219 0.27 2.10 2.47
C SER A 219 -0.92 3.01 2.69
N SER A 220 -1.92 2.54 3.44
CA SER A 220 -3.18 3.23 3.70
C SER A 220 -3.61 2.94 5.15
N SER A 221 -4.78 3.42 5.50
CA SER A 221 -5.52 2.95 6.67
C SER A 221 -7.01 2.93 6.39
N GLU A 222 -7.76 2.37 7.33
CA GLU A 222 -9.22 2.42 7.38
C GLU A 222 -9.66 2.65 8.83
N VAL A 223 -10.94 3.03 9.02
CA VAL A 223 -11.54 3.11 10.35
C VAL A 223 -12.18 1.78 10.70
N TRP A 224 -11.77 1.21 11.82
CA TRP A 224 -12.37 0.04 12.42
C TRP A 224 -12.75 0.32 13.87
N GLN A 225 -14.05 0.25 14.19
CA GLN A 225 -14.58 0.52 15.53
C GLN A 225 -14.13 1.87 16.13
N GLY A 226 -13.99 2.90 15.29
CA GLY A 226 -13.55 4.24 15.70
C GLY A 226 -12.03 4.43 15.74
N GLU A 227 -11.24 3.37 15.54
CA GLU A 227 -9.78 3.41 15.48
C GLU A 227 -9.30 3.41 14.03
N ILE A 228 -8.18 4.07 13.75
CA ILE A 228 -7.52 4.05 12.44
C ILE A 228 -6.46 2.94 12.42
N ILE A 229 -6.69 1.92 11.60
CA ILE A 229 -5.85 0.71 11.53
C ILE A 229 -5.05 0.65 10.24
N ARG A 230 -3.95 -0.11 10.24
CA ARG A 230 -3.02 -0.23 9.11
C ARG A 230 -3.65 -1.03 7.98
N LEU A 231 -3.47 -0.56 6.74
CA LEU A 231 -3.97 -1.24 5.55
C LEU A 231 -2.93 -1.17 4.43
N VAL A 232 -2.74 -2.27 3.71
CA VAL A 232 -2.07 -2.25 2.41
C VAL A 232 -3.11 -2.49 1.32
N LYS A 233 -3.20 -1.58 0.35
CA LYS A 233 -4.06 -1.73 -0.82
C LYS A 233 -3.23 -2.28 -1.97
N VAL A 234 -3.48 -3.53 -2.38
CA VAL A 234 -2.82 -4.10 -3.57
C VAL A 234 -3.50 -3.58 -4.83
N ARG A 235 -2.74 -3.49 -5.91
CA ARG A 235 -3.23 -2.97 -7.19
C ARG A 235 -3.68 -4.09 -8.13
N ASP A 236 -3.06 -5.26 -8.03
CA ASP A 236 -3.37 -6.46 -8.81
C ASP A 236 -2.80 -7.72 -8.15
N GLU A 237 -2.90 -8.88 -8.80
CA GLU A 237 -2.35 -10.15 -8.30
C GLU A 237 -0.81 -10.22 -8.27
N ASN A 238 -0.11 -9.49 -9.14
CA ASN A 238 1.36 -9.47 -9.19
C ASN A 238 1.97 -8.74 -7.99
N ASP A 239 1.16 -7.96 -7.28
CA ASP A 239 1.52 -7.34 -6.02
C ASP A 239 1.64 -8.35 -4.86
N ILE A 240 1.13 -9.58 -5.02
CA ILE A 240 1.22 -10.64 -4.01
C ILE A 240 2.13 -11.75 -4.52
N ARG A 241 3.23 -12.00 -3.82
CA ARG A 241 4.20 -13.05 -4.18
C ARG A 241 4.32 -14.07 -3.06
N ILE A 242 3.94 -15.31 -3.32
CA ILE A 242 4.17 -16.43 -2.39
C ILE A 242 5.67 -16.78 -2.39
N ILE A 243 6.28 -16.68 -1.22
CA ILE A 243 7.68 -17.03 -0.97
C ILE A 243 7.71 -18.49 -0.57
N ARG A 244 8.11 -19.35 -1.50
CA ARG A 244 8.39 -20.75 -1.16
C ARG A 244 9.80 -20.83 -0.57
N PRO A 245 9.98 -21.41 0.63
CA PRO A 245 11.32 -21.73 1.10
C PRO A 245 11.99 -22.57 0.01
N SER A 246 13.25 -22.26 -0.32
CA SER A 246 14.03 -23.22 -1.09
C SER A 246 13.97 -24.53 -0.31
N PRO A 247 13.70 -25.68 -0.98
CA PRO A 247 13.77 -26.96 -0.29
C PRO A 247 15.13 -26.97 0.39
N LEU A 248 15.12 -27.11 1.72
CA LEU A 248 16.35 -27.37 2.45
C LEU A 248 17.03 -28.48 1.67
N VAL A 249 18.24 -28.22 1.16
CA VAL A 249 19.10 -29.31 0.71
C VAL A 249 19.30 -30.11 1.98
N THR A 250 18.44 -31.11 2.19
CA THR A 250 18.66 -32.14 3.18
C THR A 250 19.94 -32.77 2.69
N GLY A 251 21.04 -32.34 3.31
CA GLY A 251 22.33 -32.98 3.13
C GLY A 251 22.12 -34.43 3.49
N SER A 252 21.85 -35.25 2.48
CA SER A 252 22.39 -36.60 2.44
C SER A 252 23.89 -36.38 2.38
N ASP A 253 24.47 -36.11 3.54
CA ASP A 253 25.90 -36.16 3.74
C ASP A 253 26.31 -37.59 3.38
N PRO A 254 26.98 -37.85 2.24
CA PRO A 254 27.40 -39.18 1.89
C PRO A 254 28.61 -39.65 2.74
N GLY A 255 28.98 -38.88 3.78
CA GLY A 255 30.18 -39.06 4.58
C GLY A 255 29.97 -39.42 6.05
N ALA A 256 28.76 -39.75 6.53
CA ALA A 256 28.61 -40.23 7.90
C ALA A 256 29.27 -41.63 8.03
N PRO A 257 30.36 -41.80 8.81
CA PRO A 257 31.00 -43.10 8.96
C PRO A 257 30.06 -44.07 9.69
N ALA A 258 29.93 -45.27 9.13
CA ALA A 258 29.15 -46.35 9.71
C ALA A 258 29.55 -46.59 11.17
N ALA A 259 28.57 -46.55 12.07
CA ALA A 259 28.73 -46.92 13.46
C ALA A 259 29.24 -48.38 13.54
N PHE A 260 30.42 -48.56 14.13
CA PHE A 260 30.95 -49.88 14.49
C PHE A 260 30.01 -50.52 15.51
N ALA A 261 29.20 -51.47 15.05
CA ALA A 261 28.48 -52.40 15.90
C ALA A 261 29.50 -53.38 16.53
N ALA A 262 30.01 -53.06 17.72
CA ALA A 262 30.74 -54.01 18.53
C ALA A 262 29.75 -54.96 19.22
N GLY A 263 29.45 -56.07 18.53
CA GLY A 263 28.71 -57.20 19.06
C GLY A 263 29.48 -57.91 20.17
N SER A 264 28.80 -58.10 21.29
CA SER A 264 29.20 -58.93 22.41
C SER A 264 29.18 -60.42 22.04
N GLY A 265 30.12 -61.17 22.62
CA GLY A 265 29.92 -62.59 22.91
C GLY A 265 30.90 -63.57 22.25
N ARG A 266 31.87 -64.04 23.04
CA ARG A 266 32.16 -65.48 23.09
C ARG A 266 32.89 -65.84 24.38
N ALA A 267 32.18 -66.60 25.22
CA ALA A 267 32.74 -67.44 26.25
C ALA A 267 33.47 -68.63 25.62
N PHE A 268 34.60 -69.05 26.20
CA PHE A 268 34.95 -70.47 26.30
C PHE A 268 35.80 -70.68 27.57
N ARG A 269 35.60 -71.86 28.13
CA ARG A 269 36.16 -72.43 29.37
C ARG A 269 37.68 -72.44 29.41
#